data_AF-A0A916IVJ9-F1
#
_entry.id   AF-A0A916IVJ9-F1
#
_cell.length_a   1.000
_cell.length_b   1.000
_cell.length_c   1.000
_cell.angle_alpha   90.00
_cell.angle_beta   90.00
_cell.angle_gamma   90.00
#
_symmetry.space_group_name_H-M   'P 1'
#
loop_
_entity.id
_entity.type
_entity.pdbx_description
1 polymer ?
#
loop_
_entity_poly.entity_id
_entity_poly.type
_entity_poly.pdbx_seq_one_letter_code
_entity_poly.pdbx_strand_id
1 'polypeptide(L)'
;MSYSTKVLDHYENPRNVGSFDKGDDTVGTGMVGAPACGDVMKLQIKVNEAGVIEDAKFKTYGCGSAIASSSLVTEWVKGKTVDQALDIKNTQIAEELALPPVKIHCSILAEDAIKAAVEDYKKKHPAADQKAA
;
A
#
# COMPACT_ATOMS: atom_id res chain seq x y z
N MET A 1 -15.76 18.35 12.98
CA MET A 1 -15.31 16.95 13.13
C MET A 1 -14.14 16.76 12.16
N SER A 2 -12.96 16.40 12.64
CA SER A 2 -11.68 16.53 11.92
C SER A 2 -11.30 15.37 11.01
N TYR A 3 -12.14 14.35 10.89
CA TYR A 3 -11.90 13.16 10.06
C TYR A 3 -13.12 12.89 9.19
N SER A 4 -12.88 12.51 7.94
CA SER A 4 -13.94 12.10 7.02
C SER A 4 -14.56 10.77 7.48
N THR A 5 -15.82 10.54 7.11
CA THR A 5 -16.51 9.27 7.39
C THR A 5 -15.75 8.07 6.82
N LYS A 6 -15.08 8.24 5.67
CA LYS A 6 -14.22 7.22 5.06
C LYS A 6 -13.01 6.89 5.94
N VAL A 7 -12.32 7.89 6.48
CA VAL A 7 -11.18 7.65 7.39
C VAL A 7 -11.63 6.89 8.63
N LEU A 8 -12.77 7.24 9.21
CA LEU A 8 -13.33 6.54 10.36
C LEU A 8 -13.70 5.09 10.02
N ASP A 9 -14.34 4.86 8.88
CA ASP A 9 -14.74 3.53 8.44
C ASP A 9 -13.54 2.59 8.22
N HIS A 10 -12.48 3.06 7.56
CA HIS A 10 -11.24 2.29 7.42
C HIS A 10 -10.44 2.15 8.72
N TYR A 11 -10.64 3.04 9.69
CA TYR A 11 -10.00 2.94 11.00
C TYR A 11 -10.71 1.94 11.91
N GLU A 12 -12.05 1.96 11.93
CA GLU A 12 -12.87 1.03 12.74
C GLU A 12 -12.92 -0.37 12.14
N ASN A 13 -12.98 -0.46 10.80
CA ASN A 13 -13.05 -1.72 10.06
C ASN A 13 -11.93 -1.81 9.02
N PRO A 14 -10.64 -1.87 9.41
CA PRO A 14 -9.55 -1.93 8.46
C PRO A 14 -9.62 -3.22 7.64
N ARG A 15 -9.64 -3.09 6.31
CA ARG A 15 -9.70 -4.21 5.36
C ARG A 15 -8.29 -4.73 5.11
N ASN A 16 -8.14 -6.03 4.84
CA ASN A 16 -6.84 -6.59 4.44
C ASN A 16 -5.70 -6.48 5.49
N VAL A 17 -6.04 -6.38 6.78
CA VAL A 17 -5.04 -6.44 7.84
C VAL A 17 -4.45 -7.85 7.93
N GLY A 18 -3.12 -7.95 7.86
CA GLY A 18 -2.45 -9.23 8.01
C GLY A 18 -1.04 -9.25 7.46
N SER A 19 -0.52 -10.45 7.26
CA SER A 19 0.76 -10.66 6.59
C SER A 19 0.71 -11.95 5.78
N PHE A 20 1.50 -11.99 4.72
CA PHE A 20 1.80 -13.22 3.99
C PHE A 20 3.08 -13.86 4.53
N ASP A 21 3.30 -15.11 4.15
CA ASP A 21 4.54 -15.80 4.44
C ASP A 21 5.71 -15.13 3.70
N LYS A 22 6.88 -15.11 4.34
CA LYS A 22 8.09 -14.51 3.76
C LYS A 22 8.73 -15.40 2.70
N GLY A 23 8.41 -16.69 2.70
CA GLY A 23 8.97 -17.68 1.76
C GLY A 23 8.21 -17.77 0.44
N ASP A 24 7.14 -17.00 0.24
CA ASP A 24 6.40 -16.99 -1.03
C ASP A 24 7.08 -16.04 -2.02
N ASP A 25 7.64 -16.60 -3.09
CA ASP A 25 8.31 -15.83 -4.14
C ASP A 25 7.33 -14.89 -4.84
N THR A 26 6.04 -15.26 -4.91
CA THR A 26 4.99 -14.45 -5.53
C THR A 26 4.62 -13.21 -4.70
N VAL A 27 5.21 -13.04 -3.52
CA VAL A 27 4.92 -11.93 -2.61
C VAL A 27 6.03 -10.88 -2.61
N GLY A 28 5.66 -9.67 -3.01
CA GLY A 28 6.45 -8.45 -2.82
C GLY A 28 6.20 -7.85 -1.45
N THR A 29 7.26 -7.49 -0.73
CA THR A 29 7.16 -6.86 0.60
C THR A 29 7.82 -5.48 0.61
N GLY A 30 7.02 -4.44 0.86
CA GLY A 30 7.47 -3.08 1.07
C GLY A 30 7.35 -2.70 2.55
N MET A 31 8.43 -2.23 3.15
CA MET A 31 8.41 -1.67 4.49
C MET A 31 8.98 -0.26 4.45
N VAL A 32 8.16 0.71 4.85
CA VAL A 32 8.46 2.14 4.79
C VAL A 32 8.02 2.84 6.08
N GLY A 33 8.55 4.03 6.29
CA GLY A 33 8.31 4.83 7.49
C GLY A 33 9.55 4.93 8.38
N ALA A 34 9.47 5.82 9.36
CA ALA A 34 10.57 6.13 10.26
C ALA A 34 10.10 5.99 11.70
N PRO A 35 10.82 5.25 12.55
CA PRO A 35 10.51 5.16 13.98
C PRO A 35 10.44 6.54 14.67
N ALA A 36 11.20 7.52 14.15
CA ALA A 36 11.23 8.89 14.65
C ALA A 36 9.89 9.63 14.49
N CYS A 37 9.10 9.29 13.46
CA CYS A 37 7.79 9.90 13.21
C CYS A 37 6.64 9.10 13.85
N GLY A 38 6.93 7.90 14.38
CA GLY A 38 5.93 7.00 14.94
C GLY A 38 5.03 6.30 13.91
N ASP A 39 5.29 6.51 12.61
CA ASP A 39 4.54 5.90 11.51
C ASP A 39 5.43 4.89 10.76
N VAL A 40 5.06 3.61 10.79
CA VAL A 40 5.73 2.51 10.12
C VAL A 40 4.68 1.65 9.43
N MET A 41 4.80 1.49 8.11
CA MET A 41 3.90 0.68 7.30
C MET A 41 4.66 -0.46 6.64
N LYS A 42 4.10 -1.66 6.75
CA LYS A 42 4.47 -2.84 5.99
C LYS A 42 3.31 -3.20 5.06
N LEU A 43 3.57 -3.15 3.76
CA LEU A 43 2.66 -3.59 2.72
C LEU A 43 3.21 -4.86 2.07
N GLN A 44 2.35 -5.84 1.85
CA GLN A 44 2.68 -7.04 1.11
C GLN A 44 1.66 -7.24 0.01
N ILE A 45 2.14 -7.44 -1.22
CA ILE A 45 1.30 -7.70 -2.39
C ILE A 45 1.62 -9.10 -2.90
N LYS A 46 0.59 -9.88 -3.22
CA LYS A 46 0.70 -11.17 -3.86
C LYS A 46 0.37 -11.01 -5.33
N VAL A 47 1.31 -11.33 -6.20
CA VAL A 47 1.21 -11.15 -7.64
C VAL A 47 1.16 -12.51 -8.31
N ASN A 48 0.26 -12.71 -9.27
CA ASN A 48 0.21 -13.95 -10.04
C ASN A 48 1.17 -13.94 -11.23
N GLU A 49 1.25 -15.08 -11.92
CA GLU A 49 2.10 -15.26 -13.11
C GLU A 49 1.76 -14.29 -14.25
N ALA A 50 0.54 -13.75 -14.28
CA ALA A 50 0.13 -12.74 -15.26
C ALA A 50 0.56 -11.31 -14.89
N GLY A 51 1.20 -11.10 -13.73
CA GLY A 51 1.61 -9.78 -13.25
C GLY A 51 0.48 -8.98 -12.59
N VAL A 52 -0.62 -9.63 -12.19
CA VAL A 52 -1.77 -9.03 -11.53
C VAL A 52 -1.71 -9.29 -10.02
N ILE A 53 -1.99 -8.27 -9.22
CA ILE A 53 -2.05 -8.36 -7.76
C ILE A 53 -3.36 -9.07 -7.37
N GLU A 54 -3.28 -10.31 -6.92
CA GLU A 54 -4.45 -11.09 -6.50
C GLU A 54 -4.93 -10.70 -5.11
N ASP A 55 -3.98 -10.42 -4.22
CA ASP A 55 -4.29 -10.05 -2.85
C ASP A 55 -3.22 -9.13 -2.30
N ALA A 56 -3.63 -8.24 -1.40
CA ALA A 56 -2.73 -7.34 -0.70
C ALA A 56 -3.06 -7.41 0.79
N LYS A 57 -2.03 -7.35 1.62
CA LYS A 57 -2.14 -7.29 3.08
C LYS A 57 -1.24 -6.21 3.62
N PHE A 58 -1.71 -5.52 4.66
CA PHE A 58 -0.90 -4.53 5.34
C PHE A 58 -0.83 -4.76 6.84
N LYS A 59 0.25 -4.24 7.42
CA LYS A 59 0.42 -4.00 8.85
C LYS A 59 1.02 -2.61 9.00
N THR A 60 0.33 -1.74 9.70
CA THR A 60 0.81 -0.38 9.94
C THR A 60 0.73 -0.06 11.43
N TYR A 61 1.70 0.71 11.89
CA TYR A 61 1.73 1.30 13.21
C TYR A 61 1.82 2.80 12.98
N GLY A 62 0.85 3.56 13.49
CA GLY A 62 0.80 4.99 13.23
C GLY A 62 -0.54 5.60 13.62
N CYS A 63 -0.73 6.86 13.23
CA CYS A 63 -2.00 7.55 13.48
C CYS A 63 -3.18 6.94 12.68
N GLY A 64 -4.42 7.18 13.12
CA GLY A 64 -5.61 6.62 12.46
C GLY A 64 -5.70 6.96 10.96
N SER A 65 -5.17 8.10 10.53
CA SER A 65 -5.04 8.46 9.12
C SER A 65 -4.10 7.53 8.35
N ALA A 66 -2.98 7.11 8.95
CA ALA A 66 -2.08 6.15 8.33
C ALA A 66 -2.75 4.77 8.17
N ILE A 67 -3.50 4.31 9.18
CA ILE A 67 -4.29 3.07 9.10
C ILE A 67 -5.32 3.15 7.98
N ALA A 68 -6.06 4.26 7.90
CA ALA A 68 -7.05 4.46 6.86
C ALA A 68 -6.42 4.50 5.44
N SER A 69 -5.31 5.22 5.28
CA SER A 69 -4.55 5.27 4.02
C SER A 69 -4.01 3.91 3.61
N SER A 70 -3.46 3.14 4.55
CA SER A 70 -2.98 1.79 4.26
C SER A 70 -4.13 0.86 3.83
N SER A 71 -5.26 0.90 4.53
CA SER A 71 -6.43 0.08 4.21
C SER A 71 -6.99 0.42 2.82
N LEU A 72 -7.18 1.70 2.52
CA LEU A 72 -7.68 2.13 1.21
C LEU A 72 -6.76 1.68 0.08
N VAL A 73 -5.46 1.86 0.24
CA VAL A 73 -4.47 1.46 -0.76
C VAL A 73 -4.51 -0.05 -1.03
N THR A 74 -4.65 -0.87 0.01
CA THR A 74 -4.72 -2.33 -0.18
C THR A 74 -5.91 -2.79 -0.99
N GLU A 75 -7.03 -2.08 -0.92
CA GLU A 75 -8.20 -2.34 -1.77
C GLU A 75 -7.97 -1.87 -3.21
N TRP A 76 -7.32 -0.72 -3.38
CA TRP A 76 -7.05 -0.17 -4.71
C TRP A 76 -6.05 -0.97 -5.51
N VAL A 77 -5.00 -1.50 -4.87
CA VAL A 77 -3.99 -2.30 -5.58
C VAL A 77 -4.51 -3.69 -5.95
N LYS A 78 -5.54 -4.20 -5.26
CA LYS A 78 -6.11 -5.52 -5.52
C LYS A 78 -6.78 -5.55 -6.90
N GLY A 79 -6.41 -6.53 -7.73
CA GLY A 79 -6.89 -6.68 -9.10
C GLY A 79 -6.21 -5.79 -10.14
N LYS A 80 -5.26 -4.93 -9.73
CA LYS A 80 -4.43 -4.13 -10.65
C LYS A 80 -3.15 -4.87 -11.01
N THR A 81 -2.54 -4.51 -12.14
CA THR A 81 -1.17 -4.95 -12.44
C THR A 81 -0.15 -4.25 -11.55
N VAL A 82 1.04 -4.84 -11.40
CA VAL A 82 2.14 -4.19 -10.67
C VAL A 82 2.48 -2.79 -11.20
N ASP A 83 2.40 -2.57 -12.51
CA ASP A 83 2.66 -1.24 -13.09
C ASP A 83 1.49 -0.27 -12.84
N GLN A 84 0.24 -0.73 -12.91
CA GLN A 84 -0.92 0.10 -12.55
C GLN A 84 -0.94 0.47 -11.06
N ALA A 85 -0.35 -0.36 -10.19
CA ALA A 85 -0.20 -0.03 -8.79
C ALA A 85 0.78 1.13 -8.59
N LEU A 86 1.81 1.25 -9.43
CA LEU A 86 2.78 2.37 -9.39
C LEU A 86 2.17 3.69 -9.87
N ASP A 87 1.10 3.65 -10.68
CA ASP A 87 0.37 4.84 -11.12
C ASP A 87 -0.49 5.47 -10.01
N ILE A 88 -0.71 4.78 -8.89
CA ILE A 88 -1.45 5.32 -7.75
C ILE A 88 -0.61 6.40 -7.08
N LYS A 89 -1.14 7.62 -7.03
CA LYS A 89 -0.46 8.78 -6.44
C LYS A 89 -1.01 9.14 -5.07
N ASN A 90 -0.15 9.69 -4.21
CA ASN A 90 -0.55 10.22 -2.92
C ASN A 90 -1.69 11.25 -2.98
N THR A 91 -1.81 12.00 -4.08
CA THR A 91 -2.85 13.02 -4.26
C THR A 91 -4.23 12.38 -4.34
N GLN A 92 -4.36 11.27 -5.05
CA GLN A 92 -5.62 10.53 -5.18
C GLN A 92 -6.05 9.96 -3.83
N ILE A 93 -5.11 9.41 -3.05
CA ILE A 93 -5.37 8.88 -1.71
C ILE A 93 -5.80 10.02 -0.76
N ALA A 94 -5.12 11.16 -0.82
CA ALA A 94 -5.44 12.31 0.01
C ALA A 94 -6.80 12.93 -0.31
N GLU A 95 -7.15 13.02 -1.60
CA GLU A 95 -8.47 13.47 -2.06
C GLU A 95 -9.56 12.49 -1.64
N GLU A 96 -9.35 11.18 -1.84
CA GLU A 96 -10.34 10.15 -1.53
C GLU A 96 -10.68 10.11 -0.03
N LEU A 97 -9.67 10.27 0.83
CA LEU A 97 -9.82 10.31 2.28
C LEU A 97 -10.13 11.71 2.82
N ALA A 98 -10.16 12.74 1.96
CA ALA A 98 -10.30 14.14 2.32
C ALA A 98 -9.34 14.55 3.46
N LEU A 99 -8.06 14.17 3.32
CA LEU A 99 -7.05 14.42 4.35
C LEU A 99 -6.74 15.92 4.44
N PRO A 100 -6.63 16.48 5.67
CA PRO A 100 -6.17 17.85 5.83
C PRO A 100 -4.69 17.97 5.42
N PRO A 101 -4.22 19.17 5.01
CA PRO A 101 -2.86 19.36 4.48
C PRO A 101 -1.73 18.84 5.38
N VAL A 102 -1.92 18.92 6.70
CA VAL A 102 -0.98 18.42 7.73
C VAL A 102 -0.81 16.88 7.72
N LYS A 103 -1.72 16.13 7.08
CA LYS A 103 -1.73 14.66 7.04
C LYS A 103 -1.38 14.07 5.67
N ILE A 104 -0.95 14.90 4.72
CA ILE A 104 -0.48 14.44 3.39
C ILE A 104 0.73 13.50 3.49
N HIS A 105 1.55 13.59 4.54
CA HIS A 105 2.64 12.62 4.75
C HIS A 105 2.14 11.16 4.88
N CYS A 106 0.91 10.94 5.35
CA CYS A 106 0.33 9.59 5.43
C CYS A 106 0.02 9.01 4.04
N SER A 107 -0.37 9.84 3.07
CA SER A 107 -0.60 9.37 1.70
C SER A 107 0.70 9.15 0.93
N ILE A 108 1.73 9.97 1.19
CA ILE A 108 3.08 9.75 0.66
C ILE A 108 3.63 8.41 1.17
N LEU A 109 3.51 8.14 2.46
CA LEU A 109 3.95 6.89 3.06
C LEU A 109 3.25 5.67 2.45
N ALA A 110 1.97 5.79 2.11
CA ALA A 110 1.23 4.73 1.44
C ALA A 110 1.70 4.51 -0.01
N GLU A 111 1.95 5.58 -0.77
CA GLU A 111 2.54 5.51 -2.13
C GLU A 111 3.92 4.86 -2.10
N ASP A 112 4.79 5.28 -1.19
CA ASP A 112 6.14 4.73 -1.03
C ASP A 112 6.10 3.24 -0.67
N ALA A 113 5.11 2.82 0.14
CA ALA A 113 4.91 1.42 0.49
C ALA A 113 4.60 0.55 -0.74
N ILE A 114 3.77 1.07 -1.66
CA ILE A 114 3.44 0.38 -2.93
C ILE A 114 4.72 0.22 -3.75
N LYS A 115 5.44 1.32 -3.98
CA LYS A 115 6.69 1.29 -4.76
C LYS A 115 7.68 0.30 -4.19
N ALA A 116 7.92 0.34 -2.88
CA ALA A 116 8.82 -0.59 -2.20
C ALA A 116 8.37 -2.07 -2.36
N ALA A 117 7.07 -2.35 -2.27
CA ALA A 117 6.55 -3.71 -2.42
C ALA A 117 6.67 -4.22 -3.87
N VAL A 118 6.41 -3.35 -4.85
CA VAL A 118 6.56 -3.68 -6.28
C VAL A 118 8.03 -3.87 -6.63
N GLU A 119 8.93 -3.01 -6.14
CA GLU A 119 10.37 -3.15 -6.36
C GLU A 119 10.93 -4.45 -5.76
N ASP A 120 10.50 -4.83 -4.55
CA ASP A 120 10.87 -6.11 -3.94
C ASP A 120 10.41 -7.28 -4.80
N TYR A 121 9.17 -7.24 -5.31
CA TYR A 121 8.66 -8.25 -6.24
C TYR A 121 9.48 -8.32 -7.54
N LYS A 122 9.76 -7.17 -8.18
CA LYS A 122 10.57 -7.10 -9.41
C LYS A 122 12.00 -7.59 -9.20
N LYS A 123 12.61 -7.31 -8.04
CA LYS A 123 13.94 -7.84 -7.67
C LYS A 123 13.95 -9.36 -7.57
N LYS A 124 12.87 -9.97 -7.06
CA LYS A 124 12.71 -11.43 -7.02
C LYS A 124 12.37 -12.02 -8.40
N HIS A 125 11.72 -11.24 -9.26
CA HIS A 125 11.25 -11.65 -10.60
C HIS A 125 11.84 -10.79 -11.73
N PRO A 126 13.16 -10.83 -11.98
CA PRO A 126 13.82 -10.00 -12.99
C PRO A 126 13.34 -10.26 -14.44
N ALA A 127 12.67 -11.38 -14.70
CA ALA A 127 12.12 -11.71 -16.03
C ALA A 127 10.77 -11.02 -16.34
N ALA A 128 10.06 -10.48 -15.33
CA ALA A 128 8.74 -9.90 -15.54
C ALA A 128 8.77 -8.49 -16.17
N ASP A 129 9.91 -7.80 -16.11
CA ASP A 129 10.11 -6.45 -16.67
C ASP A 129 10.32 -6.45 -18.21
N GLN A 130 10.42 -7.61 -18.87
CA GLN A 130 10.73 -7.69 -20.31
C GLN A 130 9.52 -7.61 -21.25
N LYS A 131 8.29 -7.37 -20.76
CA LYS A 131 7.08 -7.34 -21.61
C LYS A 131 6.59 -5.93 -22.00
N ALA A 132 7.36 -4.89 -21.72
CA ALA A 132 7.02 -3.50 -22.09
C ALA A 132 8.11 -2.85 -22.99
N ALA A 133 8.53 -3.56 -24.05
CA ALA A 133 9.35 -3.02 -25.13
C ALA A 133 8.62 -3.18 -26.47
#